data_AF-A0A177XW52-F1
#
_entry.id   AF-A0A177XW52-F1
#
_cell.length_a   1.000
_cell.length_b   1.000
_cell.length_c   1.000
_cell.angle_alpha   90.00
_cell.angle_beta   90.00
_cell.angle_gamma   90.00
#
_symmetry.space_group_name_H-M   'P 1'
#
loop_
_entity.id
_entity.type
_entity.pdbx_description
1 polymer ?
#
loop_
_entity_poly.entity_id
_entity_poly.type
_entity_poly.pdbx_seq_one_letter_code
_entity_poly.pdbx_strand_id
1 'polypeptide(L)'
;MSEVKVIIRTADQTRKAEVVLDLSNTGADVIQASVDNWSLPVDTDYSLVSTNSGKTLTPSSTLSSAEIKDGDILEVQPVLVAG
;
A
#
# COMPACT_ATOMS: atom_id res chain seq x y z
N MET A 1 18.73 -1.41 9.54
CA MET A 1 17.42 -1.18 8.89
C MET A 1 16.98 -2.51 8.31
N SER A 2 15.72 -2.87 8.54
CA SER A 2 15.16 -4.12 8.03
C SER A 2 14.26 -3.76 6.86
N GLU A 3 14.60 -4.24 5.68
CA GLU A 3 13.87 -3.96 4.45
C GLU A 3 12.96 -5.13 4.08
N VAL A 4 11.95 -4.86 3.27
CA VAL A 4 11.05 -5.86 2.69
C VAL A 4 10.83 -5.55 1.21
N LYS A 5 10.94 -6.58 0.35
CA LYS A 5 10.62 -6.49 -1.06
C LYS A 5 9.15 -6.82 -1.25
N VAL A 6 8.36 -5.87 -1.72
CA VAL A 6 6.92 -6.05 -1.95
C VAL A 6 6.54 -5.66 -3.37
N ILE A 7 5.33 -6.03 -3.75
CA ILE A 7 4.69 -5.59 -4.97
C ILE A 7 3.59 -4.61 -4.56
N ILE A 8 3.63 -3.39 -5.07
CA ILE A 8 2.51 -2.44 -4.93
C ILE A 8 1.70 -2.45 -6.24
N ARG A 9 0.38 -2.44 -6.15
CA ARG A 9 -0.51 -2.29 -7.31
C ARG A 9 -1.75 -1.45 -7.01
N THR A 10 -2.40 -0.92 -8.05
CA THR A 10 -3.73 -0.34 -7.94
C THR A 10 -4.81 -1.41 -7.99
N ALA A 11 -5.98 -1.14 -7.40
CA ALA A 11 -7.12 -2.07 -7.36
C ALA A 11 -7.64 -2.49 -8.75
N ASP A 12 -7.59 -1.59 -9.71
CA ASP A 12 -7.94 -1.85 -11.12
C ASP A 12 -6.86 -2.65 -11.87
N GLN A 13 -5.73 -2.95 -11.20
CA GLN A 13 -4.57 -3.67 -11.71
C GLN A 13 -3.92 -3.05 -12.94
N THR A 14 -4.19 -1.77 -13.24
CA THR A 14 -3.59 -1.07 -14.38
C THR A 14 -2.17 -0.59 -14.08
N ARG A 15 -1.80 -0.48 -12.80
CA ARG A 15 -0.47 -0.03 -12.33
C ARG A 15 0.09 -0.99 -11.30
N LYS A 16 1.38 -1.30 -11.43
CA LYS A 16 2.12 -2.22 -10.55
C LYS A 16 3.60 -1.87 -10.52
N ALA A 17 4.24 -2.01 -9.37
CA ALA A 17 5.69 -1.89 -9.20
C ALA A 17 6.20 -2.90 -8.16
N GLU A 18 7.37 -3.49 -8.39
CA GLU A 18 8.12 -4.20 -7.35
C GLU A 18 9.09 -3.22 -6.72
N VAL A 19 9.05 -3.08 -5.39
CA VAL A 19 9.82 -2.10 -4.63
C VAL A 19 10.41 -2.73 -3.37
N VAL A 20 11.50 -2.15 -2.89
CA VAL A 20 12.08 -2.47 -1.58
C VAL A 20 11.75 -1.30 -0.65
N LEU A 21 11.12 -1.60 0.48
CA LEU A 21 10.66 -0.62 1.47
C LEU A 21 11.31 -0.90 2.83
N ASP A 22 11.46 0.15 3.66
CA ASP A 22 11.85 -0.05 5.05
C ASP A 22 10.63 -0.53 5.85
N LEU A 23 10.81 -1.54 6.71
CA LEU A 23 9.73 -2.08 7.53
C LEU A 23 9.14 -1.07 8.55
N SER A 24 9.82 0.04 8.79
CA SER A 24 9.33 1.18 9.58
C SER A 24 8.40 2.11 8.80
N ASN A 25 8.34 2.01 7.46
CA ASN A 25 7.37 2.76 6.67
C ASN A 25 5.95 2.42 7.13
N THR A 26 5.08 3.41 7.09
CA THR A 26 3.67 3.28 7.44
C THR A 26 2.81 3.03 6.22
N GLY A 27 1.58 2.56 6.44
CA GLY A 27 0.59 2.46 5.36
C GLY A 27 0.38 3.81 4.65
N ALA A 28 0.38 4.93 5.39
CA ALA A 28 0.27 6.27 4.82
C ALA A 28 1.44 6.61 3.88
N ASP A 29 2.68 6.28 4.26
CA ASP A 29 3.86 6.55 3.42
C ASP A 29 3.76 5.80 2.09
N VAL A 30 3.34 4.53 2.12
CA VAL A 30 3.18 3.70 0.92
C VAL A 30 2.06 4.21 0.03
N ILE A 31 0.93 4.62 0.61
CA ILE A 31 -0.18 5.23 -0.13
C ILE A 31 0.30 6.52 -0.79
N GLN A 32 0.93 7.43 -0.05
CA GLN A 32 1.38 8.71 -0.56
C GLN A 32 2.39 8.53 -1.70
N ALA A 33 3.38 7.65 -1.51
CA ALA A 33 4.36 7.33 -2.55
C ALA A 33 3.69 6.77 -3.83
N SER A 34 2.62 5.98 -3.67
CA SER A 34 1.85 5.45 -4.81
C SER A 34 1.04 6.55 -5.53
N VAL A 35 0.43 7.47 -4.77
CA VAL A 35 -0.29 8.62 -5.31
C VAL A 35 0.65 9.50 -6.11
N ASP A 36 1.82 9.82 -5.57
CA ASP A 36 2.81 10.66 -6.22
C ASP A 36 3.40 9.99 -7.47
N ASN A 37 3.86 8.73 -7.34
CA ASN A 37 4.54 8.00 -8.41
C ASN A 37 3.63 7.74 -9.62
N TRP A 38 2.33 7.56 -9.38
CA TRP A 38 1.38 7.26 -10.43
C TRP A 38 0.44 8.42 -10.76
N SER A 39 0.57 9.57 -10.10
CA SER A 39 -0.34 10.70 -10.25
C SER A 39 -1.81 10.26 -10.09
N LEU A 40 -2.09 9.54 -9.00
CA LEU A 40 -3.47 9.16 -8.64
C LEU A 40 -4.28 10.41 -8.24
N PRO A 41 -5.62 10.39 -8.39
CA PRO A 41 -6.49 11.46 -7.89
C PRO A 41 -6.21 11.83 -6.43
N VAL A 42 -5.96 13.10 -6.13
CA VAL A 42 -5.62 13.58 -4.78
C VAL A 42 -6.84 13.94 -3.92
N ASP A 43 -8.02 14.00 -4.54
CA ASP A 43 -9.33 14.22 -3.93
C ASP A 43 -10.02 12.90 -3.56
N THR A 44 -9.30 11.80 -3.64
CA THR A 44 -9.78 10.45 -3.34
C THR A 44 -9.02 9.90 -2.14
N ASP A 45 -9.77 9.45 -1.13
CA ASP A 45 -9.18 8.71 -0.03
C ASP A 45 -8.77 7.30 -0.51
N TYR A 46 -7.61 6.83 -0.07
CA TYR A 46 -7.11 5.50 -0.39
C TYR A 46 -6.90 4.66 0.86
N SER A 47 -7.08 3.36 0.71
CA SER A 47 -6.70 2.34 1.66
C SER A 47 -5.62 1.44 1.07
N LEU A 48 -4.81 0.83 1.93
CA LEU A 48 -3.78 -0.12 1.54
C LEU A 48 -4.18 -1.50 2.06
N VAL A 49 -4.25 -2.48 1.18
CA VAL A 49 -4.68 -3.85 1.52
C VAL A 49 -3.57 -4.83 1.17
N SER A 50 -3.14 -5.64 2.14
CA SER A 50 -2.31 -6.80 1.85
C SER A 50 -3.21 -7.89 1.25
N THR A 51 -3.08 -8.15 -0.04
CA THR A 51 -3.94 -9.15 -0.72
C THR A 51 -3.60 -10.58 -0.31
N ASN A 52 -2.36 -10.81 0.17
CA ASN A 52 -1.92 -12.09 0.70
C ASN A 52 -2.68 -12.45 1.99
N SER A 53 -2.93 -11.47 2.86
CA SER A 53 -3.61 -11.68 4.16
C SER A 53 -5.08 -11.26 4.16
N GLY A 54 -5.51 -10.51 3.15
CA GLY A 54 -6.82 -9.85 3.09
C GLY A 54 -6.98 -8.70 4.11
N LYS A 55 -5.91 -8.32 4.82
CA LYS A 55 -5.98 -7.28 5.86
C LYS A 55 -5.74 -5.90 5.27
N THR A 56 -6.59 -4.95 5.64
CA THR A 56 -6.33 -3.52 5.44
C THR A 56 -5.28 -3.06 6.44
N LEU A 57 -4.26 -2.35 5.95
CA LEU A 57 -3.25 -1.70 6.75
C LEU A 57 -3.81 -0.34 7.18
N THR A 58 -3.79 -0.08 8.49
CA THR A 58 -4.14 1.27 8.96
C THR A 58 -3.05 2.25 8.52
N PRO A 59 -3.39 3.51 8.19
CA PRO A 59 -2.40 4.48 7.72
C PRO A 59 -1.25 4.73 8.71
N SER A 60 -1.48 4.57 10.01
CA SER A 60 -0.47 4.75 11.06
C SER A 60 0.31 3.48 11.43
N SER A 61 -0.12 2.31 10.95
CA SER A 61 0.60 1.05 11.18
C SER A 61 1.84 0.97 10.32
N THR A 62 2.96 0.53 10.92
CA THR A 62 4.17 0.20 10.16
C THR A 62 4.02 -1.12 9.42
N LEU A 63 4.76 -1.32 8.33
CA LEU A 63 4.80 -2.58 7.58
C LEU A 63 5.20 -3.76 8.48
N SER A 64 6.13 -3.54 9.42
CA SER A 64 6.48 -4.55 10.42
C SER A 64 5.30 -4.92 11.31
N SER A 65 4.55 -3.94 11.82
CA SER A 65 3.40 -4.19 12.70
C SER A 65 2.23 -4.87 11.98
N ALA A 66 2.14 -4.65 10.66
CA ALA A 66 1.19 -5.30 9.77
C ALA A 66 1.64 -6.69 9.29
N GLU A 67 2.80 -7.18 9.77
CA GLU A 67 3.36 -8.49 9.43
C GLU A 67 3.61 -8.69 7.93
N ILE A 68 3.96 -7.62 7.20
CA ILE A 68 4.26 -7.67 5.77
C ILE A 68 5.56 -8.44 5.52
N LYS A 69 5.54 -9.29 4.50
CA LYS A 69 6.65 -10.18 4.14
C LYS A 69 7.12 -9.96 2.71
N ASP A 70 8.30 -10.48 2.43
CA ASP A 70 8.85 -10.47 1.08
C ASP A 70 7.89 -11.17 0.11
N GLY A 71 7.65 -10.52 -1.03
CA GLY A 71 6.74 -10.98 -2.08
C GLY A 71 5.26 -10.69 -1.82
N ASP A 72 4.91 -10.06 -0.70
CA ASP A 72 3.54 -9.63 -0.47
C ASP A 72 3.10 -8.58 -1.50
N ILE A 73 1.83 -8.66 -1.88
CA ILE A 73 1.19 -7.70 -2.76
C ILE A 73 0.34 -6.76 -1.91
N LEU A 74 0.75 -5.49 -1.90
CA LEU A 74 0.01 -4.38 -1.30
C LEU A 74 -0.81 -3.68 -2.38
N GLU A 75 -2.11 -3.62 -2.20
CA GLU A 75 -3.05 -3.03 -3.14
C GLU A 75 -3.57 -1.70 -2.63
N VAL A 76 -3.39 -0.65 -3.42
CA VAL A 76 -3.94 0.68 -3.17
C VAL A 76 -5.35 0.72 -3.74
N GLN A 77 -6.33 0.84 -2.85
CA GLN A 77 -7.76 0.82 -3.20
C GLN A 77 -8.41 2.17 -2.86
N PRO A 78 -9.09 2.83 -3.81
CA PRO A 78 -9.89 4.01 -3.50
C PRO A 78 -11.03 3.64 -2.55
N VAL A 79 -11.23 4.45 -1.52
CA VAL A 79 -12.31 4.28 -0.55
C VAL A 79 -13.59 4.78 -1.19
N LEU A 80 -14.49 3.85 -1.51
CA LEU A 80 -15.82 4.20 -1.99
C LEU A 80 -16.72 4.45 -0.78
N VAL A 81 -17.06 5.72 -0.54
CA VAL A 81 -18.17 6.06 0.35
C VAL A 81 -19.48 5.76 -0.37
N ALA A 82 -20.19 4.72 0.07
CA ALA A 82 -21.59 4.58 -0.30
C ALA A 82 -22.34 5.74 0.38
N GLY A 83 -22.74 6.73 -0.42
CA GLY A 83 -23.56 7.86 0.03
C GLY A 83 -24.94 7.45 0.52
#